data_AF-A0A8T7HBY8-F1
#
_entry.id   AF-A0A8T7HBY8-F1
#
_cell.length_a   1.000
_cell.length_b   1.000
_cell.length_c   1.000
_cell.angle_alpha   90.00
_cell.angle_beta   90.00
_cell.angle_gamma   90.00
#
_symmetry.space_group_name_H-M   'P 1'
#
loop_
_entity.id
_entity.type
_entity.pdbx_description
1 polymer ?
#
loop_
_entity_poly.entity_id
_entity_poly.type
_entity_poly.pdbx_seq_one_letter_code
_entity_poly.pdbx_strand_id
1 'polypeptide(L)'
;MKRKTPTKSTSQKSVKHVTPDKPARNHHHILPIALSLILLLAVFIGMTHFYGISSVGKADYVTETPTLPFELDLLGSKEVAFDKVSSWSFIVTTSNETDPVQYDVQTQIAKNGALNYHVKQGSTISAQGLLDEKLLSSTPLYLDTDDQVDVTFSVANAKIRVTNGNFVEPEAAAIHALDSNKKELTSKIFDAEKEKEIKMYFTALAEAQPKLEAFWKQGTKLIPITAEFVIKETSTKNAEAEFTWTPTTDGVQTLVIKAIVGNKESTEEYRFTVGNLIYELNETNIPGLVIRKTATGYSYDITLRATKSGQPVSLPCGTFDFAFDGNEKFQSISTWDDNISQFKPGVPSEFTILESGHGYLIKLKEIEPLTLSGSCTITPLELPSFSDVPSLKQGFNLIAAKGDKSVEFSKLKTPPGMTIDATYVITNEKATAQTITELQPGKVYWVVVK
;
A
#
# COMPACT_ATOMS: atom_id res chain seq x y z
N MET A 1 -45.64 -85.65 -12.96
CA MET A 1 -44.91 -86.06 -14.19
C MET A 1 -43.42 -86.04 -13.87
N LYS A 2 -42.81 -87.21 -13.64
CA LYS A 2 -42.01 -88.01 -14.61
C LYS A 2 -40.64 -87.39 -14.96
N ARG A 3 -39.60 -88.07 -14.45
CA ARG A 3 -38.32 -88.47 -15.10
C ARG A 3 -37.27 -87.35 -15.28
N LYS A 4 -35.95 -87.55 -15.17
CA LYS A 4 -35.01 -88.71 -15.01
C LYS A 4 -33.63 -88.05 -14.73
N THR A 5 -32.87 -88.38 -13.65
CA THR A 5 -31.68 -89.30 -13.56
C THR A 5 -30.60 -89.17 -14.65
N PRO A 6 -29.37 -89.71 -14.46
CA PRO A 6 -28.37 -89.66 -13.36
C PRO A 6 -26.94 -89.35 -13.96
N THR A 7 -25.78 -89.44 -13.30
CA THR A 7 -24.84 -90.60 -13.19
C THR A 7 -23.60 -90.17 -12.36
N LYS A 8 -23.24 -90.88 -11.26
CA LYS A 8 -22.19 -91.93 -11.08
C LYS A 8 -20.73 -91.45 -11.24
N SER A 9 -19.93 -91.51 -10.16
CA SER A 9 -18.96 -92.60 -9.82
C SER A 9 -17.55 -92.27 -10.38
N THR A 10 -16.42 -92.35 -9.69
CA THR A 10 -15.88 -93.48 -8.91
C THR A 10 -14.55 -93.08 -8.23
N SER A 11 -14.22 -93.79 -7.14
CA SER A 11 -12.88 -94.35 -6.80
C SER A 11 -11.86 -93.54 -5.99
N GLN A 12 -11.57 -94.11 -4.81
CA GLN A 12 -10.40 -93.94 -3.95
C GLN A 12 -9.06 -94.29 -4.65
N LYS A 13 -7.97 -93.63 -4.21
CA LYS A 13 -6.59 -94.16 -3.97
C LYS A 13 -5.79 -93.08 -3.21
N SER A 14 -5.39 -93.31 -1.96
CA SER A 14 -4.11 -93.89 -1.51
C SER A 14 -2.94 -92.89 -1.34
N VAL A 15 -2.66 -92.55 -0.07
CA VAL A 15 -1.35 -92.36 0.62
C VAL A 15 -0.24 -91.50 -0.04
N LYS A 16 0.21 -90.44 0.66
CA LYS A 16 1.64 -90.20 1.02
C LYS A 16 1.87 -89.01 1.99
N HIS A 17 2.97 -89.18 2.74
CA HIS A 17 3.55 -88.38 3.82
C HIS A 17 3.93 -86.91 3.52
N VAL A 18 3.75 -86.07 4.56
CA VAL A 18 4.67 -85.07 5.20
C VAL A 18 5.40 -84.02 4.35
N THR A 19 5.09 -82.74 4.64
CA THR A 19 6.07 -81.64 4.81
C THR A 19 5.44 -80.52 5.69
N PRO A 20 6.17 -79.85 6.60
CA PRO A 20 5.62 -78.76 7.41
C PRO A 20 5.70 -77.42 6.65
N ASP A 21 4.58 -76.71 6.52
CA ASP A 21 4.55 -75.36 5.94
C ASP A 21 4.63 -74.25 7.01
N LYS A 22 5.44 -73.25 6.65
CA LYS A 22 5.80 -72.05 7.40
C LYS A 22 4.57 -71.27 7.90
N PRO A 23 4.68 -70.56 9.05
CA PRO A 23 3.65 -69.64 9.49
C PRO A 23 3.52 -68.48 8.49
N ALA A 24 2.30 -68.29 7.98
CA ALA A 24 1.91 -67.15 7.17
C ALA A 24 2.10 -65.85 7.96
N ARG A 25 2.98 -64.97 7.46
CA ARG A 25 3.09 -63.58 7.93
C ARG A 25 1.80 -62.85 7.55
N ASN A 26 1.03 -62.45 8.54
CA ASN A 26 -0.11 -61.54 8.41
C ASN A 26 0.35 -60.20 7.82
N HIS A 27 0.16 -60.02 6.51
CA HIS A 27 0.47 -58.79 5.78
C HIS A 27 -0.64 -57.71 5.88
N HIS A 28 -1.67 -57.91 6.71
CA HIS A 28 -2.84 -57.02 6.76
C HIS A 28 -2.65 -55.67 7.49
N HIS A 29 -1.47 -55.37 8.03
CA HIS A 29 -1.19 -54.07 8.67
C HIS A 29 -0.17 -53.19 7.92
N ILE A 30 0.46 -53.68 6.85
CA ILE A 30 1.52 -52.91 6.16
C ILE A 30 0.92 -51.77 5.33
N LEU A 31 -0.21 -52.02 4.67
CA LEU A 31 -0.86 -51.03 3.80
C LEU A 31 -1.31 -49.75 4.54
N PRO A 32 -2.03 -49.80 5.68
CA PRO A 32 -2.42 -48.59 6.39
C PRO A 32 -1.25 -47.83 7.00
N ILE A 33 -0.19 -48.54 7.42
CA ILE A 33 1.04 -47.92 7.95
C ILE A 33 1.79 -47.18 6.84
N ALA A 34 1.93 -47.81 5.66
CA ALA A 34 2.57 -47.18 4.50
C ALA A 34 1.80 -45.94 4.02
N LEU A 35 0.47 -45.99 3.99
CA LEU A 35 -0.35 -44.84 3.59
C LEU A 35 -0.23 -43.67 4.56
N SER A 36 -0.17 -43.96 5.86
CA SER A 36 0.01 -42.96 6.91
C SER A 36 1.38 -42.28 6.82
N LEU A 37 2.44 -43.03 6.52
CA LEU A 37 3.79 -42.51 6.31
C LEU A 37 3.87 -41.60 5.07
N ILE A 38 3.21 -41.96 3.97
CA ILE A 38 3.17 -41.15 2.75
C ILE A 38 2.43 -39.84 3.00
N LEU A 39 1.30 -39.88 3.72
CA LEU A 39 0.54 -38.67 4.07
C LEU A 39 1.36 -37.74 4.97
N LEU A 40 2.09 -38.30 5.95
CA LEU A 40 2.92 -37.53 6.86
C LEU A 40 4.12 -36.90 6.14
N LEU A 41 4.72 -37.61 5.17
CA LEU A 41 5.77 -37.08 4.31
C LEU A 41 5.24 -35.97 3.39
N ALA A 42 4.04 -36.13 2.82
CA ALA A 42 3.41 -35.11 1.98
C ALA A 42 3.06 -33.85 2.77
N VAL A 43 2.60 -33.99 4.02
CA VAL A 43 2.39 -32.86 4.95
C VAL A 43 3.71 -32.20 5.31
N PHE A 44 4.79 -32.97 5.50
CA PHE A 44 6.12 -32.41 5.79
C PHE A 44 6.69 -31.64 4.59
N ILE A 45 6.56 -32.17 3.37
CA ILE A 45 6.96 -31.49 2.12
C ILE A 45 6.08 -30.26 1.87
N GLY A 46 4.78 -30.37 2.13
CA GLY A 46 3.86 -29.24 2.09
C GLY A 46 4.26 -28.15 3.09
N MET A 47 4.62 -28.52 4.32
CA MET A 47 5.14 -27.59 5.32
C MET A 47 6.49 -26.99 4.91
N THR A 48 7.42 -27.72 4.29
CA THR A 48 8.68 -27.10 3.81
C THR A 48 8.47 -26.15 2.64
N HIS A 49 7.41 -26.32 1.84
CA HIS A 49 7.02 -25.36 0.81
C HIS A 49 6.22 -24.17 1.37
N PHE A 50 5.36 -24.39 2.36
CA PHE A 50 4.53 -23.34 2.99
C PHE A 50 5.33 -22.49 3.98
N TYR A 51 6.24 -23.12 4.72
CA TYR A 51 7.33 -22.47 5.45
C TYR A 51 8.57 -22.36 4.58
N GLY A 52 8.38 -22.09 3.28
CA GLY A 52 9.44 -21.58 2.42
C GLY A 52 10.16 -20.51 3.22
N ILE A 53 11.36 -20.90 3.65
CA ILE A 53 12.23 -20.19 4.56
C ILE A 53 12.21 -18.76 4.07
N SER A 54 11.65 -17.84 4.87
CA SER A 54 11.81 -16.41 4.65
C SER A 54 13.27 -16.24 4.32
N SER A 55 13.55 -15.82 3.08
CA SER A 55 14.89 -15.68 2.56
C SER A 55 15.72 -15.08 3.68
N VAL A 56 16.62 -15.86 4.28
CA VAL A 56 17.78 -15.29 4.97
C VAL A 56 18.35 -14.42 3.87
N GLY A 57 18.19 -13.10 4.06
CA GLY A 57 18.47 -12.12 3.02
C GLY A 57 19.75 -12.54 2.36
N LYS A 58 19.76 -12.60 1.02
CA LYS A 58 21.02 -12.61 0.29
C LYS A 58 21.87 -11.57 1.01
N ALA A 59 22.95 -12.01 1.65
CA ALA A 59 24.00 -11.11 2.07
C ALA A 59 24.43 -10.48 0.75
N ASP A 60 23.87 -9.31 0.47
CA ASP A 60 24.34 -8.49 -0.61
C ASP A 60 25.80 -8.28 -0.22
N TYR A 61 26.69 -8.88 -1.00
CA TYR A 61 28.08 -8.50 -0.96
C TYR A 61 28.04 -7.05 -1.42
N VAL A 62 27.86 -6.13 -0.47
CA VAL A 62 28.03 -4.71 -0.69
C VAL A 62 29.50 -4.56 -1.06
N THR A 63 29.77 -4.71 -2.35
CA THR A 63 31.06 -4.45 -3.00
C THR A 63 31.25 -2.95 -3.21
N GLU A 64 30.28 -2.13 -2.82
CA GLU A 64 30.45 -0.69 -2.79
C GLU A 64 31.41 -0.35 -1.65
N THR A 65 32.65 -0.01 -2.04
CA THR A 65 33.53 0.80 -1.22
C THR A 65 32.70 2.00 -0.73
N PRO A 66 32.49 2.18 0.59
CA PRO A 66 31.62 3.23 1.06
C PRO A 66 32.10 4.58 0.51
N THR A 67 31.16 5.40 0.03
CA THR A 67 31.40 6.82 -0.19
C THR A 67 31.80 7.43 1.15
N LEU A 68 33.05 7.87 1.24
CA LEU A 68 33.62 8.50 2.42
C LEU A 68 33.81 10.01 2.14
N PRO A 69 33.54 10.90 3.11
CA PRO A 69 32.96 10.60 4.43
C PRO A 69 31.47 10.21 4.33
N PHE A 70 30.95 9.46 5.31
CA PHE A 70 29.51 9.24 5.47
C PHE A 70 28.95 10.10 6.60
N GLU A 71 27.72 10.60 6.43
CA GLU A 71 27.05 11.48 7.41
C GLU A 71 26.19 10.66 8.38
N LEU A 72 26.61 10.60 9.65
CA LEU A 72 25.88 9.89 10.69
C LEU A 72 24.64 10.61 11.18
N ASP A 73 24.57 11.94 11.03
CA ASP A 73 23.36 12.72 11.33
C ASP A 73 22.18 12.30 10.44
N LEU A 74 22.46 11.75 9.25
CA LEU A 74 21.45 11.24 8.32
C LEU A 74 21.17 9.75 8.51
N LEU A 75 22.20 8.96 8.80
CA LEU A 75 22.11 7.49 8.81
C LEU A 75 21.80 6.91 10.19
N GLY A 76 22.10 7.64 11.26
CA GLY A 76 22.10 7.18 12.64
C GLY A 76 23.19 6.15 12.96
N SER A 77 23.48 5.22 12.04
CA SER A 77 24.60 4.29 12.14
C SER A 77 25.13 3.81 10.79
N LYS A 78 26.39 3.38 10.75
CA LYS A 78 27.03 2.80 9.56
C LYS A 78 27.97 1.66 9.94
N GLU A 79 27.98 0.59 9.12
CA GLU A 79 28.98 -0.47 9.22
C GLU A 79 30.14 -0.22 8.24
N VAL A 80 31.37 -0.41 8.73
CA VAL A 80 32.61 -0.30 7.97
C VAL A 80 33.44 -1.57 8.16
N ALA A 81 33.83 -2.20 7.05
CA ALA A 81 34.68 -3.39 7.07
C ALA A 81 36.15 -3.00 7.32
N PHE A 82 36.68 -3.33 8.51
CA PHE A 82 38.03 -2.93 8.92
C PHE A 82 39.13 -3.89 8.44
N ASP A 83 38.74 -5.04 7.90
CA ASP A 83 39.63 -5.96 7.20
C ASP A 83 40.07 -5.44 5.83
N LYS A 84 39.29 -4.52 5.24
CA LYS A 84 39.53 -3.91 3.92
C LYS A 84 39.96 -2.45 3.97
N VAL A 85 39.55 -1.71 5.01
CA VAL A 85 39.76 -0.28 5.13
C VAL A 85 40.34 0.06 6.50
N SER A 86 41.60 0.51 6.54
CA SER A 86 42.30 0.87 7.78
C SER A 86 42.12 2.35 8.18
N SER A 87 41.56 3.17 7.29
CA SER A 87 41.26 4.57 7.54
C SER A 87 39.97 4.97 6.83
N TRP A 88 39.09 5.68 7.52
CA TRP A 88 37.82 6.16 6.99
C TRP A 88 37.37 7.40 7.75
N SER A 89 36.34 8.08 7.27
CA SER A 89 35.87 9.33 7.86
C SER A 89 34.35 9.34 7.97
N PHE A 90 33.84 10.01 8.98
CA PHE A 90 32.42 10.23 9.19
C PHE A 90 32.16 11.69 9.59
N ILE A 91 30.94 12.16 9.35
CA ILE A 91 30.48 13.49 9.77
C ILE A 91 29.38 13.30 10.81
N VAL A 92 29.45 14.03 11.92
CA VAL A 92 28.44 14.02 12.99
C VAL A 92 28.34 15.40 13.64
N THR A 93 27.15 15.77 14.11
CA THR A 93 26.93 16.94 14.96
C THR A 93 26.94 16.48 16.41
N THR A 94 27.92 16.94 17.19
CA THR A 94 27.99 16.66 18.64
C THR A 94 27.02 17.55 19.39
N SER A 95 26.75 17.23 20.65
CA SER A 95 25.74 17.92 21.47
C SER A 95 26.03 19.41 21.72
N ASN A 96 27.30 19.83 21.69
CA ASN A 96 27.68 21.26 21.82
C ASN A 96 27.90 22.00 20.50
N GLU A 97 27.83 21.32 19.36
CA GLU A 97 28.08 21.93 18.06
C GLU A 97 26.76 22.19 17.32
N THR A 98 26.72 23.28 16.54
CA THR A 98 25.56 23.57 15.66
C THR A 98 25.79 23.09 14.23
N ASP A 99 27.05 22.93 13.84
CA ASP A 99 27.45 22.53 12.50
C ASP A 99 28.06 21.12 12.54
N PRO A 100 27.80 20.28 11.51
CA PRO A 100 28.39 18.95 11.45
C PRO A 100 29.92 18.99 11.33
N VAL A 101 30.60 18.13 12.09
CA VAL A 101 32.06 18.03 12.13
C VAL A 101 32.52 16.71 11.52
N GLN A 102 33.55 16.76 10.67
CA GLN A 102 34.20 15.56 10.14
C GLN A 102 35.24 15.00 11.11
N TYR A 103 35.17 13.71 11.37
CA TYR A 103 36.15 12.93 12.13
C TYR A 103 36.77 11.84 11.26
N ASP A 104 38.09 11.70 11.35
CA ASP A 104 38.85 10.65 10.69
C ASP A 104 39.15 9.53 11.69
N VAL A 105 38.87 8.29 11.29
CA VAL A 105 39.12 7.10 12.08
C VAL A 105 40.22 6.28 11.46
N GLN A 106 41.26 6.00 12.25
CA GLN A 106 42.34 5.10 11.90
C GLN A 106 42.26 3.85 12.76
N THR A 107 42.32 2.68 12.13
CA THR A 107 42.21 1.40 12.81
C THR A 107 43.44 0.53 12.56
N GLN A 108 43.91 -0.16 13.60
CA GLN A 108 45.04 -1.10 13.52
C GLN A 108 44.73 -2.38 14.29
N ILE A 109 44.87 -3.53 13.64
CA ILE A 109 44.72 -4.84 14.28
C ILE A 109 46.01 -5.13 15.08
N ALA A 110 45.87 -5.28 16.39
CA ALA A 110 46.94 -5.67 17.30
C ALA A 110 47.25 -7.18 17.19
N LYS A 111 48.41 -7.60 17.72
CA LYS A 111 48.88 -9.00 17.66
C LYS A 111 47.91 -10.01 18.31
N ASN A 112 47.10 -9.55 19.26
CA ASN A 112 46.09 -10.36 19.96
C ASN A 112 44.75 -10.44 19.21
N GLY A 113 44.64 -9.82 18.02
CA GLY A 113 43.42 -9.77 17.22
C GLY A 113 42.49 -8.61 17.56
N ALA A 114 42.76 -7.85 18.64
CA ALA A 114 41.96 -6.68 18.99
C ALA A 114 42.23 -5.52 18.02
N LEU A 115 41.22 -4.70 17.80
CA LEU A 115 41.23 -3.55 16.92
C LEU A 115 41.46 -2.26 17.73
N ASN A 116 42.63 -1.66 17.59
CA ASN A 116 42.89 -0.31 18.10
C ASN A 116 42.27 0.70 17.14
N TYR A 117 41.59 1.71 17.67
CA TYR A 117 41.07 2.82 16.87
C TYR A 117 41.49 4.16 17.45
N HIS A 118 41.77 5.12 16.58
CA HIS A 118 41.95 6.54 16.89
C HIS A 118 40.94 7.35 16.09
N VAL A 119 40.10 8.12 16.77
CA VAL A 119 39.20 9.11 16.17
C VAL A 119 39.88 10.48 16.26
N LYS A 120 40.00 11.16 15.13
CA LYS A 120 40.72 12.42 15.01
C LYS A 120 39.84 13.51 14.42
N GLN A 121 39.99 14.73 14.94
CA GLN A 121 39.50 15.95 14.33
C GLN A 121 40.72 16.74 13.85
N GLY A 122 41.00 16.70 12.54
CA GLY A 122 42.26 17.20 12.00
C GLY A 122 43.48 16.44 12.54
N SER A 123 44.39 17.12 13.23
CA SER A 123 45.59 16.51 13.82
C SER A 123 45.42 16.05 15.28
N THR A 124 44.30 16.39 15.92
CA THR A 124 44.04 16.09 17.34
C THR A 124 43.33 14.75 17.47
N ILE A 125 43.74 13.91 18.42
CA ILE A 125 43.02 12.68 18.78
C ILE A 125 41.90 13.06 19.74
N SER A 126 40.65 12.96 19.28
CA SER A 126 39.47 13.22 20.09
C SER A 126 39.11 12.01 20.96
N ALA A 127 39.25 10.80 20.41
CA ALA A 127 39.00 9.57 21.16
C ALA A 127 39.91 8.43 20.68
N GLN A 128 40.21 7.49 21.57
CA GLN A 128 40.93 6.27 21.22
C GLN A 128 40.52 5.11 22.12
N GLY A 129 40.65 3.90 21.62
CA GLY A 129 40.32 2.71 22.40
C GLY A 129 40.68 1.41 21.69
N LEU A 130 40.21 0.32 22.29
CA LEU A 130 40.42 -1.04 21.85
C LEU A 130 39.08 -1.76 21.77
N LEU A 131 38.82 -2.38 20.62
CA LEU A 131 37.63 -3.19 20.35
C LEU A 131 38.06 -4.64 20.11
N ASP A 132 37.26 -5.60 20.54
CA ASP A 132 37.47 -7.03 20.28
C ASP A 132 36.09 -7.66 20.10
N GLU A 133 35.96 -8.78 19.40
CA GLU A 133 34.68 -9.49 19.29
C GLU A 133 34.16 -9.97 20.66
N LYS A 134 35.05 -10.07 21.67
CA LYS A 134 34.68 -10.30 23.08
C LYS A 134 34.24 -9.02 23.80
N LEU A 135 34.72 -7.86 23.35
CA LEU A 135 34.37 -6.52 23.82
C LEU A 135 33.47 -5.89 22.75
N LEU A 136 32.24 -6.40 22.68
CA LEU A 136 31.27 -6.13 21.60
C LEU A 136 31.06 -4.65 21.28
N SER A 137 31.33 -3.75 22.23
CA SER A 137 31.19 -2.31 22.07
C SER A 137 32.31 -1.56 22.79
N SER A 138 32.66 -0.38 22.24
CA SER A 138 33.49 0.59 22.92
C SER A 138 32.77 1.13 24.15
N THR A 139 33.54 1.74 25.06
CA THR A 139 32.94 2.74 25.93
C THR A 139 32.32 3.85 25.08
N PRO A 140 31.28 4.54 25.57
CA PRO A 140 30.76 5.74 24.92
C PRO A 140 31.89 6.73 24.58
N LEU A 141 31.87 7.29 23.38
CA LEU A 141 32.84 8.28 22.91
C LEU A 141 32.20 9.67 23.03
N TYR A 142 32.89 10.52 23.78
CA TYR A 142 32.61 11.95 23.92
C TYR A 142 33.62 12.64 23.02
N LEU A 143 33.15 13.17 21.89
CA LEU A 143 33.95 13.84 20.88
C LEU A 143 34.06 15.34 21.14
N ASP A 144 33.24 15.87 22.04
CA ASP A 144 33.35 17.21 22.61
C ASP A 144 33.58 17.20 24.14
N THR A 145 33.33 18.32 24.83
CA THR A 145 33.65 18.52 26.25
C THR A 145 32.54 18.18 27.23
N ASP A 146 31.34 17.80 26.78
CA ASP A 146 30.24 17.46 27.69
C ASP A 146 30.19 15.97 28.09
N ASP A 147 29.13 15.63 28.82
CA ASP A 147 28.85 14.28 29.33
C ASP A 147 27.79 13.54 28.50
N GLN A 148 27.45 14.03 27.30
CA GLN A 148 26.57 13.36 26.36
C GLN A 148 27.36 12.50 25.38
N VAL A 149 26.81 11.33 25.09
CA VAL A 149 27.48 10.35 24.23
C VAL A 149 27.30 10.77 22.77
N ASP A 150 28.38 11.15 22.11
CA ASP A 150 28.33 11.52 20.69
C ASP A 150 28.30 10.29 19.79
N VAL A 151 29.18 9.31 20.06
CA VAL A 151 29.34 8.15 19.18
C VAL A 151 29.63 6.88 19.99
N THR A 152 29.14 5.75 19.50
CA THR A 152 29.55 4.42 19.99
C THR A 152 30.08 3.57 18.83
N PHE A 153 31.16 2.83 19.08
CA PHE A 153 31.66 1.80 18.17
C PHE A 153 31.26 0.42 18.70
N SER A 154 30.94 -0.49 17.80
CA SER A 154 30.75 -1.91 18.11
C SER A 154 31.36 -2.77 17.02
N VAL A 155 31.80 -3.98 17.36
CA VAL A 155 32.47 -4.89 16.42
C VAL A 155 31.70 -6.20 16.33
N ALA A 156 31.39 -6.59 15.10
CA ALA A 156 30.85 -7.91 14.78
C ALA A 156 31.24 -8.29 13.35
N ASN A 157 31.58 -9.57 13.13
CA ASN A 157 31.81 -10.13 11.80
C ASN A 157 32.83 -9.32 10.96
N ALA A 158 33.98 -8.96 11.57
CA ALA A 158 35.01 -8.12 10.95
C ALA A 158 34.55 -6.72 10.46
N LYS A 159 33.46 -6.19 11.02
CA LYS A 159 32.98 -4.83 10.76
C LYS A 159 32.92 -4.03 12.06
N ILE A 160 33.24 -2.73 11.97
CA ILE A 160 32.89 -1.74 12.98
C ILE A 160 31.55 -1.14 12.61
N ARG A 161 30.57 -1.20 13.51
CA ARG A 161 29.37 -0.37 13.46
C ARG A 161 29.60 0.88 14.27
N VAL A 162 29.42 2.02 13.64
CA VAL A 162 29.45 3.36 14.23
C VAL A 162 28.03 3.83 14.42
N THR A 163 27.67 4.28 15.62
CA THR A 163 26.32 4.78 15.93
C THR A 163 26.42 6.17 16.53
N ASN A 164 25.68 7.13 15.99
CA ASN A 164 25.54 8.48 16.54
C ASN A 164 24.59 8.44 17.74
N GLY A 165 25.07 8.85 18.90
CA GLY A 165 24.30 8.91 20.15
C GLY A 165 23.33 10.09 20.21
N ASN A 166 23.57 11.14 19.41
CA ASN A 166 22.71 12.30 19.27
C ASN A 166 21.77 12.22 18.05
N PHE A 167 21.67 11.04 17.42
CA PHE A 167 20.83 10.87 16.24
C PHE A 167 19.35 11.07 16.57
N VAL A 168 18.75 12.04 15.90
CA VAL A 168 17.30 12.24 15.85
C VAL A 168 16.83 11.71 14.50
N GLU A 169 15.95 10.70 14.53
CA GLU A 169 15.36 10.16 13.31
C GLU A 169 14.59 11.28 12.58
N PRO A 170 14.94 11.59 11.33
CA PRO A 170 14.32 12.70 10.62
C PRO A 170 12.85 12.41 10.34
N GLU A 171 12.03 13.46 10.37
CA GLU A 171 10.62 13.36 10.00
C GLU A 171 10.44 13.10 8.49
N ALA A 172 9.27 12.57 8.13
CA ALA A 172 8.92 12.37 6.73
C ALA A 172 8.85 13.70 5.97
N ALA A 173 9.25 13.70 4.70
CA ALA A 173 9.23 14.93 3.89
C ALA A 173 7.80 15.39 3.58
N ALA A 174 7.61 16.70 3.47
CA ALA A 174 6.42 17.28 2.88
C ALA A 174 6.60 17.42 1.37
N ILE A 175 5.67 16.89 0.57
CA ILE A 175 5.72 16.95 -0.90
C ILE A 175 4.77 18.06 -1.39
N HIS A 176 5.30 19.00 -2.17
CA HIS A 176 4.55 20.09 -2.78
C HIS A 176 4.64 20.05 -4.30
N ALA A 177 3.53 20.33 -4.97
CA ALA A 177 3.49 20.53 -6.43
C ALA A 177 3.52 22.01 -6.77
N LEU A 178 4.27 22.37 -7.81
CA LEU A 178 4.37 23.72 -8.33
C LEU A 178 4.05 23.73 -9.84
N ASP A 179 3.47 24.82 -10.32
CA ASP A 179 3.24 25.05 -11.75
C ASP A 179 4.54 25.37 -12.51
N SER A 180 4.43 25.59 -13.82
CA SER A 180 5.58 25.92 -14.68
C SER A 180 6.28 27.25 -14.33
N ASN A 181 5.65 28.11 -13.53
CA ASN A 181 6.20 29.35 -13.00
C ASN A 181 6.69 29.20 -11.55
N LYS A 182 6.79 27.98 -11.03
CA LYS A 182 7.15 27.65 -9.64
C LYS A 182 6.17 28.19 -8.58
N LYS A 183 4.90 28.41 -8.94
CA LYS A 183 3.86 28.76 -7.98
C LYS A 183 3.22 27.49 -7.41
N GLU A 184 3.02 27.46 -6.10
CA GLU A 184 2.41 26.32 -5.42
C GLU A 184 0.98 26.01 -5.90
N LEU A 185 0.73 24.73 -6.12
CA LEU A 185 -0.54 24.16 -6.54
C LEU A 185 -1.18 23.43 -5.37
N THR A 186 -2.37 23.87 -4.98
CA THR A 186 -3.14 23.24 -3.89
C THR A 186 -4.06 22.12 -4.38
N SER A 187 -4.34 22.06 -5.69
CA SER A 187 -5.10 20.97 -6.30
C SER A 187 -4.20 19.76 -6.53
N LYS A 188 -4.74 18.55 -6.32
CA LYS A 188 -4.11 17.28 -6.72
C LYS A 188 -4.66 16.72 -8.04
N ILE A 189 -5.53 17.48 -8.71
CA ILE A 189 -6.14 17.11 -9.99
C ILE A 189 -5.83 18.21 -11.00
N PHE A 190 -5.31 17.83 -12.16
CA PHE A 190 -4.84 18.72 -13.22
C PHE A 190 -5.42 18.32 -14.57
N ASP A 191 -6.04 19.28 -15.25
CA ASP A 191 -6.51 19.08 -16.61
C ASP A 191 -5.33 19.10 -17.59
N ALA A 192 -5.31 18.10 -18.46
CA ALA A 192 -4.29 17.86 -19.45
C ALA A 192 -4.92 17.85 -20.85
N GLU A 193 -4.32 18.57 -21.78
CA GLU A 193 -4.73 18.50 -23.18
C GLU A 193 -3.95 17.40 -23.90
N LYS A 194 -4.66 16.55 -24.63
CA LYS A 194 -4.03 15.52 -25.47
C LYS A 194 -3.01 16.17 -26.42
N GLU A 195 -1.84 15.54 -26.53
CA GLU A 195 -0.71 15.96 -27.37
C GLU A 195 -0.08 17.31 -26.98
N LYS A 196 -0.43 17.89 -25.82
CA LYS A 196 0.25 19.07 -25.28
C LYS A 196 1.10 18.69 -24.07
N GLU A 197 2.35 19.12 -24.10
CA GLU A 197 3.27 18.90 -22.98
C GLU A 197 2.78 19.66 -21.73
N ILE A 198 2.76 18.95 -20.61
CA ILE A 198 2.61 19.52 -19.28
C ILE A 198 3.98 19.60 -18.64
N LYS A 199 4.24 20.74 -17.99
CA LYS A 199 5.45 20.97 -17.21
C LYS A 199 5.09 21.39 -15.79
N MET A 200 5.61 20.66 -14.81
CA MET A 200 5.41 20.91 -13.38
C MET A 200 6.70 20.68 -12.61
N TYR A 201 6.74 21.18 -11.38
CA TYR A 201 7.82 20.90 -10.44
C TYR A 201 7.27 20.26 -9.18
N PHE A 202 8.03 19.35 -8.60
CA PHE A 202 7.73 18.74 -7.32
C PHE A 202 8.88 18.98 -6.37
N THR A 203 8.57 19.44 -5.17
CA THR A 203 9.56 19.69 -4.11
C THR A 203 9.27 18.80 -2.92
N ALA A 204 10.33 18.28 -2.31
CA ALA A 204 10.27 17.60 -1.02
C ALA A 204 11.11 18.39 -0.02
N LEU A 205 10.48 18.83 1.07
CA LEU A 205 11.15 19.56 2.15
C LEU A 205 11.24 18.68 3.39
N ALA A 206 12.43 18.59 3.98
CA ALA A 206 12.70 17.79 5.17
C ALA A 206 13.89 18.33 5.97
N GLU A 207 14.13 17.79 7.16
CA GLU A 207 15.29 18.15 8.00
C GLU A 207 16.61 17.54 7.50
N ALA A 208 16.50 16.51 6.66
CA ALA A 208 17.56 15.75 6.04
C ALA A 208 17.31 15.64 4.52
N GLN A 209 18.34 15.30 3.73
CA GLN A 209 18.25 15.33 2.27
C GLN A 209 17.19 14.33 1.79
N PRO A 210 16.08 14.80 1.19
CA PRO A 210 15.06 13.89 0.67
C PRO A 210 15.48 13.35 -0.69
N LYS A 211 15.13 12.10 -0.96
CA LYS A 211 15.16 11.52 -2.30
C LYS A 211 13.76 11.52 -2.88
N LEU A 212 13.59 12.07 -4.08
CA LEU A 212 12.33 12.04 -4.81
C LEU A 212 12.31 10.92 -5.85
N GLU A 213 11.18 10.22 -5.93
CA GLU A 213 10.87 9.22 -6.94
C GLU A 213 9.45 9.43 -7.47
N ALA A 214 9.21 9.08 -8.72
CA ALA A 214 7.91 9.23 -9.37
C ALA A 214 7.49 7.95 -10.09
N PHE A 215 6.19 7.66 -10.05
CA PHE A 215 5.62 6.45 -10.61
C PHE A 215 4.26 6.72 -11.27
N TRP A 216 3.99 6.07 -12.40
CA TRP A 216 2.62 5.91 -12.88
C TRP A 216 1.92 4.78 -12.12
N LYS A 217 0.71 5.04 -11.63
CA LYS A 217 -0.14 4.04 -10.97
C LYS A 217 -1.04 3.35 -11.99
N GLN A 218 -0.89 2.03 -12.12
CA GLN A 218 -1.74 1.17 -12.95
C GLN A 218 -2.37 0.09 -12.06
N GLY A 219 -3.61 0.36 -11.60
CA GLY A 219 -4.25 -0.46 -10.57
C GLY A 219 -3.47 -0.40 -9.26
N THR A 220 -2.94 -1.54 -8.80
CA THR A 220 -2.09 -1.65 -7.61
C THR A 220 -0.59 -1.59 -7.92
N LYS A 221 -0.20 -1.56 -9.20
CA LYS A 221 1.20 -1.53 -9.62
C LYS A 221 1.69 -0.10 -9.79
N LEU A 222 2.90 0.16 -9.29
CA LEU A 222 3.64 1.40 -9.51
C LEU A 222 4.73 1.14 -10.57
N ILE A 223 4.73 1.96 -11.62
CA ILE A 223 5.70 1.87 -12.71
C ILE A 223 6.61 3.09 -12.64
N PRO A 224 7.90 2.94 -12.34
CA PRO A 224 8.82 4.07 -12.21
C PRO A 224 8.91 4.87 -13.50
N ILE A 225 9.00 6.20 -13.39
CA ILE A 225 9.29 7.10 -14.52
C ILE A 225 10.57 7.89 -14.27
N THR A 226 11.50 7.84 -15.22
CA THR A 226 12.82 8.47 -15.09
C THR A 226 13.09 9.50 -16.19
N ALA A 227 12.52 9.31 -17.39
CA ALA A 227 12.65 10.27 -18.48
C ALA A 227 11.72 11.48 -18.31
N GLU A 228 10.55 11.25 -17.73
CA GLU A 228 9.52 12.28 -17.50
C GLU A 228 9.71 13.01 -16.18
N PHE A 229 10.57 12.50 -15.28
CA PHE A 229 10.78 13.04 -13.94
C PHE A 229 12.28 13.16 -13.66
N VAL A 230 12.79 14.38 -13.71
CA VAL A 230 14.23 14.68 -13.67
C VAL A 230 14.53 15.52 -12.44
N ILE A 231 15.38 14.99 -11.56
CA ILE A 231 15.90 15.76 -10.41
C ILE A 231 16.73 16.95 -10.93
N LYS A 232 16.38 18.17 -10.51
CA LYS A 232 17.05 19.41 -10.93
C LYS A 232 17.97 19.94 -9.85
N GLU A 233 17.45 20.09 -8.64
CA GLU A 233 18.17 20.69 -7.52
C GLU A 233 18.04 19.79 -6.29
N THR A 234 19.14 19.60 -5.58
CA THR A 234 19.13 18.92 -4.28
C THR A 234 20.00 19.71 -3.31
N SER A 235 19.50 19.91 -2.11
CA SER A 235 20.25 20.41 -0.97
C SER A 235 20.13 19.43 0.20
N THR A 236 20.73 19.75 1.34
CA THR A 236 20.63 18.95 2.57
C THR A 236 19.21 18.87 3.14
N LYS A 237 18.27 19.72 2.69
CA LYS A 237 16.90 19.81 3.22
C LYS A 237 15.81 19.88 2.16
N ASN A 238 16.19 19.83 0.88
CA ASN A 238 15.28 19.98 -0.24
C ASN A 238 15.70 19.08 -1.40
N ALA A 239 14.71 18.56 -2.11
CA ALA A 239 14.89 18.01 -3.45
C ALA A 239 13.80 18.58 -4.36
N GLU A 240 14.19 19.08 -5.52
CA GLU A 240 13.30 19.54 -6.57
C GLU A 240 13.45 18.65 -7.81
N ALA A 241 12.32 18.21 -8.34
CA ALA A 241 12.24 17.48 -9.58
C ALA A 241 11.36 18.23 -10.58
N GLU A 242 11.76 18.24 -11.85
CA GLU A 242 10.94 18.69 -12.96
C GLU A 242 10.20 17.48 -13.54
N PHE A 243 8.90 17.63 -13.74
CA PHE A 243 8.05 16.66 -14.40
C PHE A 243 7.60 17.21 -15.75
N THR A 244 7.86 16.46 -16.81
CA THR A 244 7.42 16.75 -18.18
C THR A 244 6.72 15.53 -18.76
N TRP A 245 5.47 15.70 -19.17
CA TRP A 245 4.68 14.62 -19.73
C TRP A 245 3.75 15.12 -20.83
N THR A 246 3.70 14.38 -21.93
CA THR A 246 2.81 14.67 -23.07
C THR A 246 1.80 13.51 -23.20
N PRO A 247 0.53 13.70 -22.79
CA PRO A 247 -0.46 12.66 -22.89
C PRO A 247 -0.81 12.33 -24.35
N THR A 248 -0.81 11.05 -24.70
CA THR A 248 -1.16 10.58 -26.05
C THR A 248 -2.54 9.92 -26.12
N THR A 249 -3.17 9.66 -24.97
CA THR A 249 -4.48 8.99 -24.86
C THR A 249 -5.37 9.73 -23.89
N ASP A 250 -6.67 9.81 -24.23
CA ASP A 250 -7.69 10.30 -23.30
C ASP A 250 -7.80 9.33 -22.12
N GLY A 251 -7.94 9.86 -20.92
CA GLY A 251 -7.84 9.02 -19.73
C GLY A 251 -7.59 9.80 -18.45
N VAL A 252 -7.62 9.09 -17.32
CA VAL A 252 -7.07 9.59 -16.05
C VAL A 252 -5.76 8.87 -15.80
N GLN A 253 -4.68 9.62 -15.62
CA GLN A 253 -3.38 9.09 -15.22
C GLN A 253 -3.07 9.55 -13.81
N THR A 254 -2.65 8.63 -12.93
CA THR A 254 -2.28 8.98 -11.55
C THR A 254 -0.78 8.87 -11.39
N LEU A 255 -0.15 10.03 -11.18
CA LEU A 255 1.25 10.18 -10.83
C LEU A 255 1.39 10.07 -9.32
N VAL A 256 2.25 9.17 -8.87
CA VAL A 256 2.57 8.98 -7.45
C VAL A 256 3.97 9.52 -7.23
N ILE A 257 4.09 10.52 -6.37
CA ILE A 257 5.38 11.08 -5.93
C ILE A 257 5.70 10.52 -4.56
N LYS A 258 6.90 9.99 -4.44
CA LYS A 258 7.43 9.40 -3.21
C LYS A 258 8.66 10.17 -2.80
N ALA A 259 8.68 10.62 -1.55
CA ALA A 259 9.85 11.22 -0.93
C ALA A 259 10.35 10.32 0.19
N ILE A 260 11.67 10.11 0.21
CA ILE A 260 12.34 9.21 1.16
C ILE A 260 13.39 10.03 1.92
N VAL A 261 13.31 10.01 3.25
CA VAL A 261 14.27 10.65 4.15
C VAL A 261 14.74 9.58 5.13
N GLY A 262 15.97 9.11 4.98
CA GLY A 262 16.46 7.95 5.74
C GLY A 262 15.59 6.71 5.49
N ASN A 263 14.90 6.24 6.53
CA ASN A 263 13.96 5.12 6.50
C ASN A 263 12.47 5.55 6.49
N LYS A 264 12.18 6.86 6.53
CA LYS A 264 10.82 7.39 6.44
C LYS A 264 10.42 7.61 5.00
N GLU A 265 9.16 7.37 4.72
CA GLU A 265 8.55 7.55 3.41
C GLU A 265 7.29 8.39 3.53
N SER A 266 7.17 9.36 2.63
CA SER A 266 5.93 10.11 2.37
C SER A 266 5.53 9.90 0.92
N THR A 267 4.24 9.72 0.66
CA THR A 267 3.72 9.52 -0.69
C THR A 267 2.54 10.45 -0.95
N GLU A 268 2.52 11.05 -2.13
CA GLU A 268 1.42 11.89 -2.61
C GLU A 268 0.95 11.46 -4.00
N GLU A 269 -0.36 11.51 -4.23
CA GLU A 269 -0.98 11.15 -5.52
C GLU A 269 -1.53 12.39 -6.23
N TYR A 270 -1.16 12.54 -7.50
CA TYR A 270 -1.60 13.61 -8.39
C TYR A 270 -2.27 12.99 -9.62
N ARG A 271 -3.45 13.48 -9.97
CA ARG A 271 -4.25 12.95 -11.09
C ARG A 271 -4.23 13.92 -12.25
N PHE A 272 -3.99 13.40 -13.43
CA PHE A 272 -4.06 14.13 -14.68
C PHE A 272 -5.25 13.63 -15.51
N THR A 273 -6.13 14.54 -15.88
CA THR A 273 -7.36 14.29 -16.64
C THR A 273 -7.16 14.71 -18.09
N VAL A 274 -7.06 13.74 -19.00
CA VAL A 274 -6.77 13.99 -20.42
C VAL A 274 -8.05 13.96 -21.26
N GLY A 275 -8.24 15.01 -22.04
CA GLY A 275 -9.33 15.10 -23.01
C GLY A 275 -10.66 15.40 -22.31
N ASN A 276 -11.68 14.59 -22.59
CA ASN A 276 -12.99 14.77 -21.95
C ASN A 276 -13.17 13.94 -20.67
N LEU A 277 -12.25 13.03 -20.30
CA LEU A 277 -12.40 12.21 -19.11
C LEU A 277 -11.85 12.93 -17.88
N ILE A 278 -12.69 13.14 -16.86
CA ILE A 278 -12.29 13.86 -15.64
C ILE A 278 -12.20 12.96 -14.42
N TYR A 279 -12.86 11.81 -14.43
CA TYR A 279 -12.80 10.85 -13.33
C TYR A 279 -13.09 9.44 -13.81
N GLU A 280 -12.35 8.47 -13.30
CA GLU A 280 -12.62 7.05 -13.52
C GLU A 280 -12.40 6.27 -12.22
N LEU A 281 -13.39 5.44 -11.89
CA LEU A 281 -13.36 4.43 -10.84
C LEU A 281 -13.62 3.08 -11.49
N ASN A 282 -12.66 2.17 -11.42
CA ASN A 282 -12.76 0.84 -12.04
C ASN A 282 -12.20 -0.25 -11.13
N GLU A 283 -12.68 -0.30 -9.89
CA GLU A 283 -12.36 -1.36 -8.95
C GLU A 283 -13.31 -2.57 -9.16
N THR A 284 -12.82 -3.79 -8.93
CA THR A 284 -13.58 -5.03 -9.19
C THR A 284 -14.79 -5.17 -8.28
N ASN A 285 -14.68 -4.71 -7.03
CA ASN A 285 -15.65 -4.99 -5.97
C ASN A 285 -16.63 -3.85 -5.74
N ILE A 286 -16.71 -2.88 -6.63
CA ILE A 286 -17.69 -1.78 -6.61
C ILE A 286 -18.15 -1.46 -8.05
N PRO A 287 -19.29 -0.78 -8.23
CA PRO A 287 -19.66 -0.21 -9.51
C PRO A 287 -18.57 0.69 -10.07
N GLY A 288 -18.37 0.59 -11.39
CA GLY A 288 -17.50 1.53 -12.09
C GLY A 288 -18.18 2.89 -12.21
N LEU A 289 -17.40 3.97 -12.19
CA LEU A 289 -17.89 5.32 -12.46
C LEU A 289 -16.93 6.01 -13.43
N VAL A 290 -17.47 6.54 -14.51
CA VAL A 290 -16.74 7.34 -15.49
C VAL A 290 -17.43 8.69 -15.55
N ILE A 291 -16.70 9.80 -15.37
CA ILE A 291 -17.24 11.15 -15.51
C ILE A 291 -16.50 11.86 -16.63
N ARG A 292 -17.24 12.46 -17.55
CA ARG A 292 -16.73 13.18 -18.71
C ARG A 292 -17.21 14.62 -18.74
N LYS A 293 -16.36 15.53 -19.18
CA LYS A 293 -16.69 16.92 -19.51
C LYS A 293 -17.46 16.99 -20.82
N THR A 294 -18.51 17.80 -20.85
CA THR A 294 -19.30 18.11 -22.05
C THR A 294 -19.27 19.63 -22.29
N ALA A 295 -19.87 20.09 -23.39
CA ALA A 295 -19.90 21.52 -23.72
C ALA A 295 -20.65 22.37 -22.67
N THR A 296 -21.62 21.78 -21.97
CA THR A 296 -22.54 22.47 -21.04
C THR A 296 -22.47 21.93 -19.61
N GLY A 297 -21.54 21.00 -19.34
CA GLY A 297 -21.36 20.45 -18.00
C GLY A 297 -20.59 19.14 -17.99
N TYR A 298 -21.20 18.11 -17.38
CA TYR A 298 -20.62 16.78 -17.28
C TYR A 298 -21.62 15.68 -17.69
N SER A 299 -21.12 14.57 -18.19
CA SER A 299 -21.86 13.31 -18.32
C SER A 299 -21.19 12.26 -17.44
N TYR A 300 -21.95 11.27 -16.99
CA TYR A 300 -21.39 10.16 -16.23
C TYR A 300 -21.99 8.84 -16.65
N ASP A 301 -21.20 7.78 -16.54
CA ASP A 301 -21.61 6.40 -16.72
C ASP A 301 -21.28 5.61 -15.45
N ILE A 302 -22.29 5.00 -14.85
CA ILE A 302 -22.16 4.07 -13.71
C ILE A 302 -22.31 2.66 -14.24
N THR A 303 -21.26 1.86 -14.15
CA THR A 303 -21.28 0.46 -14.59
C THR A 303 -21.51 -0.47 -13.40
N LEU A 304 -22.73 -0.98 -13.30
CA LEU A 304 -23.08 -2.06 -12.39
C LEU A 304 -22.46 -3.36 -12.90
N ARG A 305 -21.80 -4.09 -12.00
CA ARG A 305 -21.13 -5.35 -12.29
C ARG A 305 -22.14 -6.50 -12.36
N ALA A 306 -21.78 -7.56 -13.07
CA ALA A 306 -22.53 -8.80 -13.12
C ALA A 306 -22.41 -9.57 -11.80
N THR A 307 -23.25 -9.25 -10.81
CA THR A 307 -23.24 -9.88 -9.49
C THR A 307 -24.66 -10.05 -8.91
N LYS A 308 -24.82 -11.04 -8.03
CA LYS A 308 -26.07 -11.27 -7.27
C LYS A 308 -26.18 -10.38 -6.03
N SER A 309 -25.10 -9.72 -5.63
CA SER A 309 -25.08 -8.87 -4.43
C SER A 309 -25.69 -7.50 -4.69
N GLY A 310 -26.13 -6.82 -3.63
CA GLY A 310 -26.42 -5.39 -3.70
C GLY A 310 -25.13 -4.61 -3.93
N GLN A 311 -25.16 -3.69 -4.89
CA GLN A 311 -24.00 -2.92 -5.32
C GLN A 311 -24.11 -1.48 -4.81
N PRO A 312 -23.08 -0.96 -4.13
CA PRO A 312 -23.07 0.41 -3.63
C PRO A 312 -22.93 1.41 -4.77
N VAL A 313 -23.94 2.25 -4.96
CA VAL A 313 -24.01 3.24 -6.03
C VAL A 313 -24.18 4.63 -5.43
N SER A 314 -23.49 5.61 -6.01
CA SER A 314 -23.71 7.03 -5.77
C SER A 314 -23.67 7.77 -7.10
N LEU A 315 -24.57 8.74 -7.25
CA LEU A 315 -24.49 9.67 -8.36
C LEU A 315 -23.40 10.73 -8.09
N PRO A 316 -22.53 11.05 -9.05
CA PRO A 316 -21.59 12.16 -8.89
C PRO A 316 -22.32 13.51 -8.86
N CYS A 317 -23.46 13.63 -9.56
CA CYS A 317 -24.22 14.86 -9.63
C CYS A 317 -25.66 14.60 -10.11
N GLY A 318 -26.53 15.59 -9.91
CA GLY A 318 -27.90 15.58 -10.41
C GLY A 318 -28.79 14.49 -9.79
N THR A 319 -29.77 14.08 -10.57
CA THR A 319 -30.74 13.02 -10.24
C THR A 319 -30.86 12.02 -11.37
N PHE A 320 -31.16 10.76 -11.06
CA PHE A 320 -31.36 9.70 -12.06
C PHE A 320 -32.72 9.03 -11.83
N ASP A 321 -33.59 9.06 -12.83
CA ASP A 321 -34.95 8.51 -12.74
C ASP A 321 -35.09 7.16 -13.49
N PHE A 322 -35.22 6.08 -12.74
CA PHE A 322 -35.46 4.71 -13.22
C PHE A 322 -36.86 4.51 -13.83
N ALA A 323 -37.80 5.44 -13.68
CA ALA A 323 -39.12 5.34 -14.31
C ALA A 323 -39.03 5.34 -15.85
N PHE A 324 -37.97 5.91 -16.41
CA PHE A 324 -37.77 6.00 -17.86
C PHE A 324 -36.95 4.84 -18.46
N ASP A 325 -36.14 4.14 -17.67
CA ASP A 325 -35.12 3.17 -18.15
C ASP A 325 -35.47 1.68 -17.90
N GLY A 326 -36.73 1.38 -17.64
CA GLY A 326 -37.20 0.00 -17.53
C GLY A 326 -36.91 -0.60 -16.15
N ASN A 327 -37.88 -0.44 -15.24
CA ASN A 327 -37.95 -1.05 -13.91
C ASN A 327 -37.84 -2.60 -13.91
N GLU A 328 -37.83 -3.22 -15.09
CA GLU A 328 -37.73 -4.67 -15.25
C GLU A 328 -36.35 -5.23 -14.87
N LYS A 329 -35.27 -4.43 -14.93
CA LYS A 329 -33.89 -4.90 -14.69
C LYS A 329 -33.46 -4.92 -13.22
N PHE A 330 -34.19 -4.24 -12.34
CA PHE A 330 -33.80 -4.06 -10.93
C PHE A 330 -34.62 -4.97 -10.01
N GLN A 331 -33.94 -5.75 -9.16
CA GLN A 331 -34.58 -6.53 -8.11
C GLN A 331 -34.96 -5.65 -6.92
N SER A 332 -34.06 -4.77 -6.50
CA SER A 332 -34.28 -3.84 -5.40
C SER A 332 -33.31 -2.66 -5.48
N ILE A 333 -33.79 -1.47 -5.11
CA ILE A 333 -32.97 -0.29 -4.85
C ILE A 333 -33.28 0.14 -3.42
N SER A 334 -32.25 0.33 -2.60
CA SER A 334 -32.40 0.69 -1.19
C SER A 334 -31.39 1.76 -0.79
N THR A 335 -31.76 2.62 0.15
CA THR A 335 -30.87 3.60 0.79
C THR A 335 -31.20 3.65 2.27
N TRP A 336 -30.34 4.32 3.06
CA TRP A 336 -30.64 4.62 4.44
C TRP A 336 -31.17 6.04 4.55
N ASP A 337 -32.46 6.15 4.85
CA ASP A 337 -33.10 7.41 5.19
C ASP A 337 -33.96 7.20 6.44
N ASP A 338 -33.72 7.99 7.47
CA ASP A 338 -34.50 7.97 8.73
C ASP A 338 -35.98 8.28 8.51
N ASN A 339 -36.33 8.94 7.38
CA ASN A 339 -37.70 9.27 7.01
C ASN A 339 -38.38 8.16 6.18
N ILE A 340 -37.65 7.14 5.71
CA ILE A 340 -38.20 6.12 4.81
C ILE A 340 -38.60 4.90 5.64
N SER A 341 -39.88 4.86 5.98
CA SER A 341 -40.51 3.85 6.84
C SER A 341 -40.65 2.46 6.21
N GLN A 342 -40.00 2.16 5.08
CA GLN A 342 -40.36 0.99 4.27
C GLN A 342 -39.15 0.26 3.67
N PHE A 343 -38.45 -0.50 4.51
CA PHE A 343 -37.82 -1.74 4.07
C PHE A 343 -38.88 -2.86 4.09
N LYS A 344 -39.17 -3.48 2.93
CA LYS A 344 -40.00 -4.69 2.83
C LYS A 344 -39.30 -5.75 1.99
N PRO A 345 -38.90 -6.90 2.56
CA PRO A 345 -38.45 -8.04 1.79
C PRO A 345 -39.55 -8.49 0.81
N GLY A 346 -39.22 -8.64 -0.47
CA GLY A 346 -40.16 -9.18 -1.47
C GLY A 346 -41.24 -8.22 -1.99
N VAL A 347 -41.11 -6.92 -1.76
CA VAL A 347 -41.96 -5.87 -2.35
C VAL A 347 -41.04 -4.83 -3.00
N PRO A 348 -41.28 -4.38 -4.25
CA PRO A 348 -40.48 -3.30 -4.83
C PRO A 348 -40.69 -2.05 -3.97
N SER A 349 -39.66 -1.64 -3.24
CA SER A 349 -39.60 -0.30 -2.64
C SER A 349 -39.49 0.70 -3.79
N GLU A 350 -40.54 1.50 -3.99
CA GLU A 350 -40.65 2.49 -5.07
C GLU A 350 -39.61 3.62 -4.87
N PHE A 351 -38.36 3.36 -5.23
CA PHE A 351 -37.39 4.40 -5.55
C PHE A 351 -37.26 4.47 -7.05
N THR A 352 -37.91 5.46 -7.63
CA THR A 352 -37.68 5.79 -9.03
C THR A 352 -36.51 6.74 -9.18
N ILE A 353 -36.17 7.56 -8.17
CA ILE A 353 -35.16 8.62 -8.30
C ILE A 353 -33.98 8.38 -7.38
N LEU A 354 -32.76 8.44 -7.94
CA LEU A 354 -31.52 8.62 -7.19
C LEU A 354 -31.12 10.09 -7.17
N GLU A 355 -30.53 10.54 -6.08
CA GLU A 355 -30.00 11.89 -5.89
C GLU A 355 -28.52 11.85 -5.52
N SER A 356 -27.74 12.82 -6.03
CA SER A 356 -26.32 12.96 -5.67
C SER A 356 -26.08 13.26 -4.18
N GLY A 357 -24.97 12.74 -3.64
CA GLY A 357 -24.59 12.89 -2.22
C GLY A 357 -25.18 11.83 -1.29
N HIS A 358 -26.05 10.96 -1.80
CA HIS A 358 -26.61 9.82 -1.08
C HIS A 358 -25.98 8.52 -1.59
N GLY A 359 -25.82 7.57 -0.68
CA GLY A 359 -25.47 6.20 -1.05
C GLY A 359 -26.70 5.32 -1.26
N TYR A 360 -26.64 4.44 -2.25
CA TYR A 360 -27.70 3.48 -2.57
C TYR A 360 -27.10 2.08 -2.70
N LEU A 361 -27.92 1.06 -2.47
CA LEU A 361 -27.62 -0.34 -2.77
C LEU A 361 -28.58 -0.82 -3.85
N ILE A 362 -28.04 -1.10 -5.03
CA ILE A 362 -28.79 -1.56 -6.20
C ILE A 362 -28.53 -3.04 -6.43
N LYS A 363 -29.59 -3.83 -6.55
CA LYS A 363 -29.53 -5.26 -6.87
C LYS A 363 -30.22 -5.51 -8.20
N LEU A 364 -29.54 -6.16 -9.13
CA LEU A 364 -30.07 -6.51 -10.45
C LEU A 364 -30.90 -7.80 -10.39
N LYS A 365 -31.89 -7.96 -11.28
CA LYS A 365 -32.63 -9.24 -11.41
C LYS A 365 -31.79 -10.30 -12.09
N GLU A 366 -31.13 -9.93 -13.19
CA GLU A 366 -30.24 -10.80 -13.96
C GLU A 366 -28.77 -10.48 -13.65
N ILE A 367 -27.90 -11.49 -13.76
CA ILE A 367 -26.46 -11.36 -13.48
C ILE A 367 -25.75 -10.89 -14.75
N GLU A 368 -26.12 -9.70 -15.21
CA GLU A 368 -25.54 -9.07 -16.40
C GLU A 368 -25.07 -7.66 -16.04
N PRO A 369 -23.97 -7.19 -16.64
CA PRO A 369 -23.52 -5.82 -16.40
C PRO A 369 -24.53 -4.82 -16.97
N LEU A 370 -24.78 -3.73 -16.25
CA LEU A 370 -25.70 -2.67 -16.67
C LEU A 370 -25.04 -1.32 -16.49
N THR A 371 -25.06 -0.49 -17.52
CA THR A 371 -24.57 0.89 -17.45
C THR A 371 -25.74 1.85 -17.29
N LEU A 372 -25.66 2.73 -16.31
CA LEU A 372 -26.58 3.85 -16.10
C LEU A 372 -25.87 5.13 -16.55
N SER A 373 -26.44 5.86 -17.49
CA SER A 373 -25.84 7.06 -18.06
C SER A 373 -26.66 8.29 -17.68
N GLY A 374 -25.99 9.32 -17.15
CA GLY A 374 -26.64 10.58 -16.79
C GLY A 374 -25.82 11.79 -17.22
N SER A 375 -26.41 12.97 -17.07
CA SER A 375 -25.73 14.23 -17.35
C SER A 375 -26.14 15.30 -16.35
N CYS A 376 -25.23 16.22 -16.12
CA CYS A 376 -25.38 17.32 -15.20
C CYS A 376 -25.02 18.60 -15.95
N THR A 377 -25.98 19.50 -16.08
CA THR A 377 -25.75 20.84 -16.62
C THR A 377 -25.12 21.69 -15.53
N ILE A 378 -23.98 22.30 -15.81
CA ILE A 378 -23.38 23.28 -14.89
C ILE A 378 -23.95 24.64 -15.31
N THR A 379 -24.84 25.21 -14.51
CA THR A 379 -25.22 26.60 -14.69
C THR A 379 -24.03 27.47 -14.23
N PRO A 380 -23.49 28.42 -15.02
CA PRO A 380 -22.25 29.14 -14.68
C PRO A 380 -22.23 29.89 -13.33
N LEU A 381 -23.39 30.16 -12.72
CA LEU A 381 -23.51 30.76 -11.38
C LEU A 381 -23.51 29.74 -10.23
N GLU A 382 -23.67 28.46 -10.54
CA GLU A 382 -23.54 27.33 -9.64
C GLU A 382 -22.41 26.47 -10.21
N LEU A 383 -21.17 26.90 -10.00
CA LEU A 383 -20.17 25.92 -9.64
C LEU A 383 -20.51 25.59 -8.19
N PRO A 384 -21.40 24.62 -7.85
CA PRO A 384 -21.35 24.09 -6.52
C PRO A 384 -19.90 23.64 -6.40
N SER A 385 -19.18 24.20 -5.43
CA SER A 385 -17.94 23.56 -5.07
C SER A 385 -18.35 22.12 -4.78
N PHE A 386 -17.93 21.17 -5.62
CA PHE A 386 -18.27 19.75 -5.51
C PHE A 386 -17.82 19.15 -4.14
N SER A 387 -17.27 20.01 -3.27
CA SER A 387 -17.04 19.89 -1.84
C SER A 387 -18.26 20.11 -0.93
N ASP A 388 -19.49 20.14 -1.41
CA ASP A 388 -20.66 20.15 -0.50
C ASP A 388 -20.72 18.82 0.26
N VAL A 389 -20.09 18.83 1.43
CA VAL A 389 -19.96 17.66 2.28
C VAL A 389 -21.32 17.41 2.94
N PRO A 390 -21.87 16.18 2.85
CA PRO A 390 -23.16 15.88 3.46
C PRO A 390 -23.11 16.17 4.96
N SER A 391 -24.14 16.87 5.47
CA SER A 391 -24.31 17.06 6.92
C SER A 391 -24.80 15.76 7.51
N LEU A 392 -24.11 15.29 8.55
CA LEU A 392 -24.44 14.03 9.21
C LEU A 392 -25.51 14.25 10.29
N LYS A 393 -26.29 13.20 10.52
CA LYS A 393 -27.23 13.09 11.64
C LYS A 393 -26.69 12.14 12.70
N GLN A 394 -27.26 12.20 13.89
CA GLN A 394 -27.00 11.20 14.93
C GLN A 394 -27.36 9.80 14.42
N GLY A 395 -26.53 8.80 14.72
CA GLY A 395 -26.74 7.43 14.29
C GLY A 395 -26.04 7.10 12.98
N PHE A 396 -26.66 6.25 12.17
CA PHE A 396 -26.08 5.74 10.93
C PHE A 396 -26.37 6.68 9.76
N ASN A 397 -25.36 6.95 8.93
CA ASN A 397 -25.48 7.78 7.74
C ASN A 397 -24.89 7.03 6.54
N LEU A 398 -25.66 6.86 5.47
CA LEU A 398 -25.21 6.25 4.22
C LEU A 398 -24.89 7.35 3.20
N ILE A 399 -23.62 7.71 3.09
CA ILE A 399 -23.17 8.90 2.35
C ILE A 399 -22.24 8.53 1.20
N ALA A 400 -22.05 9.49 0.30
CA ALA A 400 -21.06 9.43 -0.77
C ALA A 400 -20.56 10.83 -1.14
N ALA A 401 -19.37 10.90 -1.73
CA ALA A 401 -18.84 12.15 -2.26
C ALA A 401 -19.52 12.54 -3.57
N LYS A 402 -19.82 13.84 -3.70
CA LYS A 402 -20.30 14.44 -4.94
C LYS A 402 -19.12 14.80 -5.85
N GLY A 403 -19.40 14.97 -7.13
CA GLY A 403 -18.48 15.45 -8.16
C GLY A 403 -17.44 14.45 -8.60
N ASP A 404 -16.27 15.00 -8.96
CA ASP A 404 -15.13 14.33 -9.57
C ASP A 404 -13.88 14.34 -8.67
N LYS A 405 -13.95 15.01 -7.51
CA LYS A 405 -12.83 15.16 -6.58
C LYS A 405 -13.07 14.43 -5.26
N SER A 406 -11.99 13.93 -4.65
CA SER A 406 -12.02 13.46 -3.27
C SER A 406 -12.39 14.60 -2.32
N VAL A 407 -13.12 14.29 -1.26
CA VAL A 407 -13.47 15.23 -0.19
C VAL A 407 -12.81 14.77 1.10
N GLU A 408 -12.04 15.64 1.75
CA GLU A 408 -11.45 15.34 3.06
C GLU A 408 -12.53 14.92 4.06
N PHE A 409 -12.31 13.77 4.72
CA PHE A 409 -13.27 13.20 5.65
C PHE A 409 -13.52 14.12 6.86
N SER A 410 -12.50 14.87 7.29
CA SER A 410 -12.57 15.87 8.37
C SER A 410 -13.54 17.03 8.08
N LYS A 411 -13.93 17.25 6.82
CA LYS A 411 -14.89 18.30 6.43
C LYS A 411 -16.34 17.88 6.64
N LEU A 412 -16.61 16.63 7.03
CA LEU A 412 -17.96 16.17 7.40
C LEU A 412 -18.46 16.95 8.62
N LYS A 413 -19.65 17.52 8.50
CA LYS A 413 -20.28 18.26 9.60
C LYS A 413 -21.11 17.30 10.43
N THR A 414 -20.71 17.09 11.69
CA THR A 414 -21.53 16.38 12.68
C THR A 414 -22.48 17.36 13.40
N PRO A 415 -23.58 16.88 14.01
CA PRO A 415 -24.37 17.67 14.92
C PRO A 415 -23.53 18.19 16.10
N PRO A 416 -23.86 19.36 16.68
CA PRO A 416 -23.10 19.92 17.80
C PRO A 416 -22.95 18.94 18.97
N GLY A 417 -21.72 18.79 19.46
CA GLY A 417 -21.39 17.89 20.58
C GLY A 417 -21.29 16.41 20.23
N MET A 418 -21.47 16.03 18.95
CA MET A 418 -21.34 14.65 18.49
C MET A 418 -20.05 14.42 17.72
N THR A 419 -19.59 13.17 17.74
CA THR A 419 -18.37 12.72 17.06
C THR A 419 -18.65 11.54 16.13
N ILE A 420 -17.77 11.33 15.16
CA ILE A 420 -17.82 10.15 14.31
C ILE A 420 -17.19 8.99 15.09
N ASP A 421 -18.00 7.98 15.40
CA ASP A 421 -17.64 6.79 16.19
C ASP A 421 -17.02 5.69 15.31
N ALA A 422 -17.58 5.49 14.10
CA ALA A 422 -17.13 4.44 13.20
C ALA A 422 -17.41 4.76 11.73
N THR A 423 -16.57 4.20 10.86
CA THR A 423 -16.64 4.37 9.41
C THR A 423 -16.46 3.04 8.70
N TYR A 424 -17.28 2.78 7.68
CA TYR A 424 -17.19 1.58 6.86
C TYR A 424 -17.25 1.92 5.37
N VAL A 425 -16.37 1.30 4.59
CA VAL A 425 -16.44 1.31 3.13
C VAL A 425 -17.32 0.15 2.68
N ILE A 426 -18.31 0.43 1.85
CA ILE A 426 -19.22 -0.59 1.33
C ILE A 426 -18.70 -1.07 -0.03
N THR A 427 -18.64 -2.39 -0.20
CA THR A 427 -18.34 -3.05 -1.47
C THR A 427 -19.45 -4.01 -1.85
N ASN A 428 -19.42 -4.56 -3.06
CA ASN A 428 -20.31 -5.62 -3.55
C ASN A 428 -20.27 -6.89 -2.67
N GLU A 429 -19.24 -7.06 -1.84
CA GLU A 429 -19.08 -8.25 -1.00
C GLU A 429 -19.46 -7.99 0.45
N LYS A 430 -19.02 -6.86 1.02
CA LYS A 430 -19.19 -6.54 2.44
C LYS A 430 -18.94 -5.06 2.75
N ALA A 431 -19.44 -4.63 3.89
CA ALA A 431 -18.99 -3.41 4.56
C ALA A 431 -17.78 -3.72 5.44
N THR A 432 -16.69 -2.97 5.30
CA THR A 432 -15.45 -3.17 6.07
C THR A 432 -15.12 -1.91 6.85
N ALA A 433 -14.85 -2.04 8.14
CA ALA A 433 -14.39 -0.93 8.97
C ALA A 433 -13.01 -0.48 8.49
N GLN A 434 -12.84 0.83 8.24
CA GLN A 434 -11.58 1.40 7.77
C GLN A 434 -11.43 2.82 8.29
N THR A 435 -10.19 3.24 8.56
CA THR A 435 -9.86 4.65 8.75
C THR A 435 -9.94 5.35 7.40
N ILE A 436 -10.82 6.34 7.29
CA ILE A 436 -11.05 7.09 6.05
C ILE A 436 -10.50 8.50 6.22
N THR A 437 -9.55 8.88 5.37
CA THR A 437 -9.03 10.25 5.31
C THR A 437 -9.73 11.07 4.23
N GLU A 438 -10.24 10.42 3.19
CA GLU A 438 -10.94 11.05 2.07
C GLU A 438 -12.12 10.22 1.56
N LEU A 439 -13.21 10.90 1.20
CA LEU A 439 -14.35 10.34 0.51
C LEU A 439 -14.15 10.47 -1.00
N GLN A 440 -14.08 9.34 -1.71
CA GLN A 440 -13.95 9.31 -3.18
C GLN A 440 -15.33 9.26 -3.87
N PRO A 441 -15.52 9.98 -5.00
CA PRO A 441 -16.72 9.86 -5.83
C PRO A 441 -17.02 8.43 -6.27
N GLY A 442 -18.30 8.08 -6.40
CA GLY A 442 -18.73 6.73 -6.81
C GLY A 442 -18.62 5.65 -5.73
N LYS A 443 -17.89 5.89 -4.62
CA LYS A 443 -17.88 5.01 -3.44
C LYS A 443 -18.95 5.43 -2.44
N VAL A 444 -19.45 4.44 -1.69
CA VAL A 444 -20.47 4.63 -0.65
C VAL A 444 -19.91 4.22 0.71
N TYR A 445 -20.24 5.00 1.73
CA TYR A 445 -19.70 4.88 3.08
C TYR A 445 -20.83 4.86 4.11
N TRP A 446 -20.67 4.00 5.11
CA TRP A 446 -21.41 4.12 6.37
C TRP A 446 -20.61 4.96 7.35
N VAL A 447 -21.24 6.00 7.90
CA VAL A 447 -20.67 6.83 8.96
C VAL A 447 -21.59 6.81 10.18
N VAL A 448 -21.06 6.43 11.32
CA VAL A 448 -21.79 6.36 12.60
C VAL A 448 -21.42 7.57 13.45
N VAL A 449 -22.42 8.33 13.86
CA VAL A 449 -22.27 9.53 14.69
C VAL A 449 -22.94 9.30 16.05
N LYS A 450 -22.24 9.65 17.15
CA LYS A 450 -22.74 9.50 18.52
C LYS A 450 -22.59 10.77 19.34
#